data_AF-A0A8T4DZS8-F1
#
_entry.id   AF-A0A8T4DZS8-F1
#
_cell.length_a   1.000
_cell.length_b   1.000
_cell.length_c   1.000
_cell.angle_alpha   90.00
_cell.angle_beta   90.00
_cell.angle_gamma   90.00
#
_symmetry.space_group_name_H-M   'P 1'
#
loop_
_entity.id
_entity.type
_entity.pdbx_description
1 polymer ?
#
loop_
_entity_poly.entity_id
_entity_poly.type
_entity_poly.pdbx_seq_one_letter_code
_entity_poly.pdbx_strand_id
1 'polypeptide(L)' 'MRKSRLVLCPHCDREQRVKINETSVKCKGCKKTFRVKKENGKHPEHFWHNPDTSHHF' A
#
# COMPACT_ATOMS: atom_id res chain seq x y z
N MET A 1 -19.70 -6.42 3.90
CA MET A 1 -18.28 -6.80 4.09
C MET A 1 -17.40 -5.55 3.98
N ARG A 2 -16.51 -5.29 4.95
CA ARG A 2 -15.65 -4.08 4.94
C ARG A 2 -14.44 -4.32 4.02
N LYS A 3 -14.40 -3.68 2.85
CA LYS A 3 -13.28 -3.80 1.90
C LYS A 3 -12.01 -3.15 2.46
N SER A 4 -10.90 -3.88 2.40
CA SER A 4 -9.57 -3.45 2.86
C SER A 4 -8.53 -3.79 1.79
N ARG A 5 -7.41 -3.07 1.79
CA ARG A 5 -6.27 -3.27 0.88
C ARG A 5 -4.97 -3.35 1.67
N LEU A 6 -3.96 -3.98 1.07
CA LEU A 6 -2.59 -3.96 1.58
C LEU A 6 -1.87 -2.75 1.00
N VAL A 7 -1.02 -2.11 1.81
CA VAL A 7 -0.18 -0.99 1.39
C VAL A 7 1.22 -1.18 1.96
N LEU A 8 2.23 -0.87 1.15
CA LEU A 8 3.63 -0.87 1.57
C LEU A 8 4.01 0.52 2.08
N CYS A 9 4.71 0.60 3.21
CA CYS A 9 5.25 1.87 3.69
C CYS A 9 6.53 2.24 2.92
N PRO A 10 6.59 3.41 2.25
CA PRO A 10 7.76 3.81 1.44
C PRO A 10 8.99 4.20 2.27
N HIS A 11 8.92 4.11 3.60
CA HIS A 11 10.01 4.52 4.49
C HIS A 11 10.69 3.34 5.19
N CYS A 12 10.06 2.16 5.19
CA CYS A 12 10.56 1.01 5.93
C CYS A 12 10.06 -0.33 5.36
N ASP A 13 9.52 -0.31 4.14
CA ASP A 13 9.02 -1.47 3.40
C ASP A 13 8.11 -2.41 4.19
N ARG A 14 7.36 -1.85 5.14
CA ARG A 14 6.45 -2.61 5.98
C ARG A 14 5.05 -2.60 5.38
N GLU A 15 4.56 -3.78 5.06
CA GLU A 15 3.18 -4.00 4.63
C GLU A 15 2.20 -3.82 5.77
N GLN A 16 1.05 -3.22 5.47
CA GLN A 16 -0.04 -3.07 6.43
C GLN A 16 -1.40 -3.00 5.74
N ARG A 17 -2.40 -3.53 6.44
CA ARG A 17 -3.78 -3.58 5.97
C ARG A 17 -4.53 -2.32 6.36
N VAL A 18 -5.17 -1.69 5.38
CA VAL A 18 -5.87 -0.39 5.54
C VAL A 18 -7.24 -0.45 4.90
N LYS A 19 -8.15 0.43 5.32
CA LYS A 19 -9.48 0.50 4.71
C LYS A 19 -9.36 1.10 3.31
N ILE A 20 -10.20 0.64 2.37
CA ILE A 20 -10.14 1.10 0.98
C ILE A 20 -10.34 2.63 0.82
N ASN A 21 -11.03 3.24 1.78
CA ASN A 21 -11.32 4.69 1.79
C ASN A 21 -10.18 5.52 2.42
N GLU A 22 -9.17 4.90 3.03
CA GLU A 22 -8.04 5.61 3.63
C GLU A 22 -7.07 6.10 2.57
N THR A 23 -6.89 7.43 2.53
CA THR A 23 -5.96 8.14 1.65
C THR A 23 -4.62 8.48 2.30
N SER A 24 -4.56 8.38 3.63
CA SER A 24 -3.35 8.61 4.41
C SER A 24 -3.26 7.56 5.50
N VAL A 25 -2.09 6.94 5.63
CA VAL A 25 -1.86 5.83 6.54
C VAL A 25 -0.64 6.16 7.40
N LYS A 26 -0.78 5.99 8.71
CA LYS A 26 0.34 6.04 9.64
C LYS A 26 0.96 4.66 9.74
N CYS A 27 2.23 4.54 9.39
CA CYS A 27 2.92 3.26 9.42
C CYS A 27 3.10 2.73 10.84
N LYS A 28 2.73 1.47 11.09
CA LYS A 28 2.94 0.82 12.40
C LYS A 28 4.42 0.57 12.74
N GLY A 29 5.30 0.52 11.74
CA GLY A 29 6.76 0.37 11.92
C GLY A 29 7.43 1.69 12.23
N CYS A 30 7.60 2.53 11.21
CA CYS A 30 8.34 3.79 11.32
C CYS A 30 7.54 4.97 11.89
N LYS A 31 6.25 4.78 12.20
CA LYS A 31 5.34 5.82 12.74
C LYS A 31 5.13 7.04 11.83
N LYS A 32 5.71 7.07 10.63
CA LYS A 32 5.51 8.12 9.62
C LYS A 32 4.17 7.99 8.93
N THR A 33 3.58 9.12 8.55
CA THR A 33 2.35 9.19 7.77
C THR A 33 2.69 9.33 6.30
N PHE A 34 2.07 8.53 5.44
CA PHE A 34 2.23 8.60 3.99
C PHE A 34 0.88 8.57 3.30
N ARG A 35 0.81 9.15 2.09
CA ARG A 35 -0.40 9.14 1.27
C ARG A 35 -0.48 7.86 0.46
N VAL A 36 -1.64 7.24 0.44
CA VAL A 36 -1.94 6.08 -0.39
C VAL A 36 -2.87 6.54 -1.51
N LYS A 37 -2.44 6.42 -2.76
CA LYS A 37 -3.26 6.77 -3.92
C LYS A 37 -4.54 5.92 -3.89
N LYS A 38 -5.72 6.52 -4.04
CA LYS A 38 -6.95 5.76 -4.26
C LYS A 38 -6.85 5.15 -5.65
N GLU A 39 -6.94 3.84 -5.74
CA GLU A 39 -6.97 3.19 -7.05
C GLU A 39 -8.37 3.36 -7.62
N ASN A 40 -8.52 4.30 -8.54
CA ASN A 40 -9.75 4.50 -9.30
C ASN A 40 -9.90 3.35 -10.30
N GLY A 41 -10.42 2.21 -9.84
CA GLY A 41 -11.20 1.26 -10.64
C GLY A 41 -10.57 0.61 -11.89
N LYS A 42 -9.31 0.87 -12.22
CA LYS A 42 -8.58 0.17 -13.28
C LYS A 42 -7.21 -0.19 -12.74
N HIS A 43 -7.13 -1.35 -12.10
CA HIS A 43 -5.87 -2.11 -12.07
C HIS A 43 -5.62 -2.57 -13.51
N PRO A 44 -4.62 -2.07 -14.26
CA PRO A 44 -3.84 -3.00 -15.06
C PRO A 44 -3.19 -3.96 -14.06
N GLU A 45 -3.26 -5.27 -14.32
CA GLU A 45 -2.86 -6.37 -13.43
C GLU A 45 -1.38 -6.35 -12.98
N HIS A 46 -0.64 -5.28 -13.30
CA HIS A 46 0.80 -5.08 -13.15
C HIS A 46 1.23 -4.29 -11.91
N PHE A 47 0.32 -3.89 -11.02
CA PHE A 47 0.70 -3.23 -9.76
C PHE A 47 0.08 -3.91 -8.53
N TRP A 48 0.06 -5.24 -8.56
CA TRP A 48 0.36 -5.98 -7.35
C TRP A 48 1.88 -5.92 -7.22
N HIS A 49 2.42 -5.12 -6.30
CA HIS A 49 3.82 -5.26 -5.91
C HIS A 49 3.95 -6.66 -5.32
N ASN A 50 4.26 -7.62 -6.19
CA ASN A 50 4.69 -8.94 -5.84
C ASN A 50 6.12 -8.76 -5.29
N PRO A 51 6.34 -8.99 -3.98
CA PRO A 51 7.64 -8.75 -3.35
C PRO A 51 8.76 -9.59 -3.97
N ASP A 52 8.43 -10.65 -4.73
CA ASP A 52 9.36 -11.47 -5.51
C ASP A 52 9.81 -10.87 -6.84
N THR A 53 9.11 -9.87 -7.40
CA THR A 53 9.45 -9.27 -8.70
C THR A 53 9.82 -7.79 -8.62
N SER A 54 9.84 -7.21 -7.42
CA SER A 54 10.40 -5.88 -7.22
C SER A 54 11.92 -5.98 -7.27
N HIS A 55 12.47 -6.03 -8.49
CA HIS A 55 13.90 -5.83 -8.69
C HIS A 55 14.27 -4.48 -8.07
N HIS A 56 14.96 -4.54 -6.94
CA HIS A 56 15.81 -3.46 -6.47
C HIS A 56 16.92 -3.27 -7.50
N PHE A 57 16.74 -2.35 -8.44
CA PHE A 57 17.79 -1.61 -9.14
C PHE A 57 17.26 -0.23 -9.55
#